data_AF-A0A661C8A1-F1
#
_entry.id   AF-A0A661C8A1-F1
#
_cell.length_a   1.000
_cell.length_b   1.000
_cell.length_c   1.000
_cell.angle_alpha   90.00
_cell.angle_beta   90.00
_cell.angle_gamma   90.00
#
_symmetry.space_group_name_H-M   'P 1'
#
loop_
_entity.id
_entity.type
_entity.pdbx_description
1 polymer ?
#
loop_
_entity_poly.entity_id
_entity_poly.type
_entity_poly.pdbx_seq_one_letter_code
_entity_poly.pdbx_strand_id
1 'polypeptide(L)'
;GSCLPGDPFPSGNTLATGSGCLGSSNGAGFGWEDITVYKIGYQIDVSNKHTVRVGYSHTDQPIPESETLFNVLAPAVIEDHFTAGWTMKVGTNQEFNLAGMYAPSNSVKGDNPFDGGSTQIEIEMSQWDIQAGWAWKY
;
A
#
# COMPACT_ATOMS: atom_id res chain seq x y z
N GLY A 1 -27.50 -1.01 -3.37
CA GLY A 1 -28.74 -0.46 -2.76
C GLY A 1 -28.84 1.01 -3.09
N SER A 2 -30.01 1.64 -2.98
CA SER A 2 -30.14 3.09 -3.21
C SER A 2 -29.62 3.89 -2.00
N CYS A 3 -28.88 4.97 -2.25
CA CYS A 3 -28.60 6.01 -1.25
C CYS A 3 -29.54 7.19 -1.52
N LEU A 4 -30.38 7.54 -0.56
CA LEU A 4 -31.33 8.65 -0.67
C LEU A 4 -30.76 9.87 0.07
N PRO A 5 -30.79 11.07 -0.54
CA PRO A 5 -30.39 12.28 0.14
C PRO A 5 -31.26 12.53 1.39
N GLY A 6 -30.66 13.05 2.47
CA GLY A 6 -31.39 13.45 3.67
C GLY A 6 -32.28 14.68 3.42
N ASP A 7 -33.36 14.81 4.18
CA ASP A 7 -34.34 15.90 3.99
C ASP A 7 -33.77 17.28 4.42
N PRO A 8 -33.91 18.34 3.60
CA PRO A 8 -33.25 19.63 3.83
C PRO A 8 -33.98 20.62 4.78
N PHE A 9 -34.98 20.19 5.57
CA PHE A 9 -35.85 21.09 6.38
C PHE A 9 -35.71 20.90 7.93
N PRO A 10 -36.07 21.90 8.76
CA PRO A 10 -35.23 22.40 9.84
C PRO A 10 -35.47 21.73 11.21
N SER A 11 -35.33 20.40 11.29
CA SER A 11 -35.43 19.69 12.58
C SER A 11 -34.53 18.46 12.70
N GLY A 12 -33.36 18.49 12.07
CA GLY A 12 -32.32 17.49 12.32
C GLY A 12 -31.39 17.31 11.14
N ASN A 13 -30.08 17.33 11.40
CA ASN A 13 -29.04 16.99 10.44
C ASN A 13 -29.17 15.51 10.05
N THR A 14 -30.04 15.18 9.09
CA THR A 14 -30.20 13.80 8.63
C THR A 14 -29.17 13.52 7.54
N LEU A 15 -28.16 12.72 7.90
CA LEU A 15 -27.22 12.16 6.94
C LEU A 15 -28.01 11.37 5.88
N ALA A 16 -27.49 11.28 4.66
CA ALA A 16 -28.09 10.45 3.61
C ALA A 16 -28.37 9.02 4.13
N THR A 17 -29.56 8.49 3.82
CA THR A 17 -30.02 7.20 4.35
C THR A 17 -30.23 6.18 3.24
N GLY A 18 -29.88 4.92 3.51
CA GLY A 18 -30.02 3.84 2.54
C GLY A 18 -28.83 2.89 2.55
N SER A 19 -29.07 1.65 2.09
CA SER A 19 -28.05 0.59 2.13
C SER A 19 -26.87 0.85 1.19
N GLY A 20 -27.01 1.73 0.19
CA GLY A 20 -25.94 2.12 -0.73
C GLY A 20 -25.17 3.37 -0.30
N CYS A 21 -25.51 4.00 0.82
CA CYS A 21 -24.79 5.19 1.29
C CYS A 21 -23.40 4.80 1.83
N LEU A 22 -22.43 5.71 1.68
CA LEU A 22 -21.08 5.51 2.23
C LEU A 22 -21.15 5.19 3.73
N GLY A 23 -20.41 4.17 4.15
CA GLY A 23 -20.42 3.67 5.53
C GLY A 23 -21.59 2.74 5.88
N SER A 24 -22.52 2.48 4.97
CA SER A 24 -23.51 1.41 5.12
C SER A 24 -22.92 0.05 4.72
N SER A 25 -23.56 -1.05 5.14
CA SER A 25 -23.05 -2.41 4.89
C SER A 25 -22.98 -2.80 3.41
N ASN A 26 -23.77 -2.16 2.54
CA ASN A 26 -23.72 -2.32 1.09
C ASN A 26 -23.37 -0.99 0.38
N GLY A 27 -22.73 -0.07 1.11
CA GLY A 27 -22.27 1.21 0.59
C GLY A 27 -20.92 1.06 -0.11
N ALA A 28 -20.62 1.98 -1.01
CA ALA A 28 -19.31 2.00 -1.66
C ALA A 28 -18.18 2.25 -0.63
N GLY A 29 -17.03 1.65 -0.88
CA GLY A 29 -15.87 1.69 0.01
C GLY A 29 -14.58 1.40 -0.75
N PHE A 30 -13.52 1.01 -0.03
CA PHE A 30 -12.26 0.62 -0.67
C PHE A 30 -12.30 -0.80 -1.24
N GLY A 31 -13.17 -1.66 -0.72
CA GLY A 31 -13.36 -3.03 -1.20
C GLY A 31 -12.10 -3.91 -1.16
N TRP A 32 -11.14 -3.60 -0.27
CA TRP A 32 -9.89 -4.35 -0.19
C TRP A 32 -10.13 -5.80 0.19
N GLU A 33 -9.47 -6.68 -0.55
CA GLU A 33 -9.45 -8.12 -0.33
C GLU A 33 -8.23 -8.54 0.50
N ASP A 34 -8.30 -9.74 1.06
CA ASP A 34 -7.16 -10.36 1.75
C ASP A 34 -6.03 -10.65 0.74
N ILE A 35 -4.79 -10.37 1.13
CA ILE A 35 -3.60 -10.57 0.28
C ILE A 35 -2.69 -11.65 0.85
N THR A 36 -1.97 -12.34 -0.03
CA THR A 36 -0.87 -13.23 0.36
C THR A 36 0.47 -12.60 0.00
N VAL A 37 1.46 -12.71 0.90
CA VAL A 37 2.81 -12.17 0.70
C VAL A 37 3.85 -13.27 0.83
N TYR A 38 4.65 -13.44 -0.22
CA TYR A 38 5.81 -14.33 -0.23
C TYR A 38 7.09 -13.50 -0.13
N LYS A 39 8.01 -13.88 0.77
CA LYS A 39 9.27 -13.15 0.99
C LYS A 39 10.44 -14.11 1.03
N ILE A 40 11.53 -13.76 0.36
CA ILE A 40 12.82 -14.43 0.46
C ILE A 40 13.92 -13.40 0.68
N GLY A 41 14.92 -13.76 1.48
CA GLY A 41 16.04 -12.90 1.76
C GLY A 41 17.30 -13.68 2.11
N TYR A 42 18.44 -13.06 1.87
CA TYR A 42 19.74 -13.61 2.19
C TYR A 42 20.62 -12.57 2.87
N GLN A 43 21.43 -13.04 3.82
CA GLN A 43 22.39 -12.23 4.56
C GLN A 43 23.79 -12.85 4.42
N ILE A 44 24.78 -12.01 4.13
CA ILE A 44 26.17 -12.40 3.97
C ILE A 44 27.05 -11.50 4.83
N ASP A 45 27.86 -12.12 5.68
CA ASP A 45 28.98 -11.44 6.31
C ASP A 45 30.16 -11.42 5.34
N VAL A 46 30.33 -10.31 4.64
CA VAL A 46 31.40 -10.12 3.63
C VAL A 46 32.77 -10.03 4.31
N SER A 47 32.80 -9.56 5.56
CA SER A 47 33.98 -9.54 6.42
C SER A 47 33.56 -9.44 7.90
N ASN A 48 34.53 -9.45 8.81
CA ASN A 48 34.28 -9.24 10.24
C ASN A 48 33.58 -7.91 10.57
N LYS A 49 33.63 -6.94 9.64
CA LYS A 49 33.07 -5.58 9.81
C LYS A 49 31.85 -5.27 8.94
N HIS A 50 31.58 -6.05 7.90
CA HIS A 50 30.55 -5.72 6.91
C HIS A 50 29.58 -6.87 6.69
N THR A 51 28.30 -6.56 6.80
CA THR A 51 27.19 -7.48 6.49
C THR A 51 26.35 -6.87 5.38
N VAL A 52 26.01 -7.67 4.38
CA VAL A 52 25.12 -7.29 3.28
C VAL A 52 23.86 -8.13 3.34
N ARG A 53 22.73 -7.52 3.01
CA ARG A 53 21.41 -8.15 2.91
C ARG A 53 20.80 -7.84 1.56
N VAL A 54 20.15 -8.83 0.97
CA VAL A 54 19.31 -8.67 -0.20
C VAL A 54 18.02 -9.44 0.02
N GLY A 55 16.93 -8.95 -0.51
CA GLY A 55 15.64 -9.60 -0.37
C GLY A 55 14.68 -9.22 -1.48
N TYR A 56 13.71 -10.09 -1.69
CA TYR A 56 12.63 -9.90 -2.63
C TYR A 56 11.33 -10.34 -1.97
N SER A 57 10.26 -9.60 -2.21
CA SER A 57 8.92 -10.04 -1.87
C SER A 57 7.93 -9.78 -3.00
N HIS A 58 7.02 -10.73 -3.16
CA HIS A 58 5.88 -10.64 -4.04
C HIS A 58 4.60 -10.68 -3.19
N THR A 59 3.67 -9.77 -3.44
CA THR A 59 2.36 -9.70 -2.79
C THR A 59 1.27 -9.63 -3.85
N ASP A 60 0.10 -10.17 -3.53
CA ASP A 60 -1.11 -9.85 -4.27
C ASP A 60 -1.50 -8.38 -3.99
N GLN A 61 -2.05 -7.69 -4.99
CA GLN A 61 -2.64 -6.35 -4.82
C GLN A 61 -4.10 -6.48 -4.32
N PRO A 62 -4.54 -5.69 -3.32
CA PRO A 62 -5.82 -5.90 -2.63
C PRO A 62 -7.04 -5.29 -3.33
N ILE A 63 -6.88 -4.56 -4.44
CA ILE A 63 -7.90 -3.69 -5.04
C ILE A 63 -8.57 -4.41 -6.24
N PRO A 64 -9.85 -4.77 -6.14
CA PRO A 64 -10.59 -5.28 -7.30
C PRO A 64 -10.75 -4.21 -8.37
N GLU A 65 -10.82 -4.61 -9.64
CA GLU A 65 -11.06 -3.70 -10.77
C GLU A 65 -12.37 -2.89 -10.61
N SER A 66 -13.37 -3.41 -9.87
CA SER A 66 -14.62 -2.68 -9.61
C SER A 66 -14.48 -1.53 -8.58
N GLU A 67 -13.37 -1.44 -7.85
CA GLU A 67 -13.21 -0.55 -6.69
C GLU A 67 -12.14 0.52 -6.91
N THR A 68 -11.74 0.80 -8.15
CA THR A 68 -10.66 1.76 -8.47
C THR A 68 -11.00 3.21 -8.10
N LEU A 69 -12.28 3.60 -8.07
CA LEU A 69 -12.72 4.97 -7.79
C LEU A 69 -12.26 5.48 -6.41
N PHE A 70 -12.53 4.76 -5.33
CA PHE A 70 -12.11 5.18 -3.98
C PHE A 70 -10.62 4.99 -3.77
N ASN A 71 -10.03 4.01 -4.45
CA ASN A 71 -8.62 3.67 -4.34
C ASN A 71 -7.66 4.69 -4.97
N VAL A 72 -8.16 5.69 -5.71
CA VAL A 72 -7.38 6.88 -6.08
C VAL A 72 -6.81 7.58 -4.83
N LEU A 73 -7.52 7.52 -3.69
CA LEU A 73 -7.09 8.15 -2.43
C LEU A 73 -6.03 7.35 -1.67
N ALA A 74 -5.99 6.04 -1.86
CA ALA A 74 -5.05 5.14 -1.18
C ALA A 74 -4.63 4.02 -2.14
N PRO A 75 -3.78 4.31 -3.13
CA PRO A 75 -3.36 3.29 -4.08
C PRO A 75 -2.43 2.30 -3.37
N ALA A 76 -2.72 1.01 -3.51
CA ALA A 76 -1.95 -0.09 -2.92
C ALA A 76 -1.63 -1.16 -3.96
N VAL A 77 -1.27 -0.72 -5.17
CA VAL A 77 -1.16 -1.58 -6.36
C VAL A 77 0.19 -2.27 -6.50
N ILE A 78 1.17 -1.96 -5.64
CA ILE A 78 2.51 -2.55 -5.73
C ILE A 78 2.51 -4.01 -5.31
N GLU A 79 3.04 -4.87 -6.18
CA GLU A 79 3.18 -6.31 -5.93
C GLU A 79 4.62 -6.72 -5.60
N ASP A 80 5.59 -6.15 -6.30
CA ASP A 80 7.00 -6.53 -6.18
C ASP A 80 7.81 -5.53 -5.37
N HIS A 81 8.58 -6.02 -4.40
CA HIS A 81 9.56 -5.22 -3.65
C HIS A 81 10.94 -5.85 -3.73
N PHE A 82 11.91 -5.09 -4.19
CA PHE A 82 13.33 -5.42 -4.15
C PHE A 82 13.98 -4.65 -3.01
N THR A 83 14.74 -5.34 -2.17
CA THR A 83 15.39 -4.74 -1.00
C THR A 83 16.87 -5.05 -0.97
N ALA A 84 17.66 -4.08 -0.52
CA ALA A 84 19.08 -4.23 -0.26
C ALA A 84 19.44 -3.52 1.04
N GLY A 85 20.41 -4.06 1.76
CA GLY A 85 20.86 -3.51 3.02
C GLY A 85 22.34 -3.76 3.27
N TRP A 86 22.94 -2.86 4.04
CA TRP A 86 24.33 -2.89 4.40
C TRP A 86 24.50 -2.46 5.85
N THR A 87 25.24 -3.25 6.62
CA THR A 87 25.67 -2.92 7.98
C THR A 87 27.18 -2.83 8.02
N MET A 88 27.69 -1.81 8.70
CA MET A 88 29.10 -1.63 8.99
C MET A 88 29.33 -1.50 10.49
N LYS A 89 30.19 -2.36 11.05
CA LYS A 89 30.66 -2.22 12.43
C LYS A 89 31.64 -1.06 12.54
N VAL A 90 31.41 -0.19 13.53
CA VAL A 90 32.21 0.98 13.85
C VAL A 90 32.78 0.80 15.27
N GLY A 91 34.10 0.66 15.36
CA GLY A 91 34.76 0.30 16.63
C GLY A 91 34.34 -1.09 17.11
N THR A 92 34.28 -1.27 18.44
CA THR A 92 33.90 -2.55 19.06
C THR A 92 32.40 -2.67 19.35
N ASN A 93 31.71 -1.54 19.50
CA ASN A 93 30.40 -1.46 20.14
C ASN A 93 29.36 -0.66 19.34
N GLN A 94 29.64 -0.31 18.07
CA GLN A 94 28.72 0.50 17.29
C GLN A 94 28.53 -0.08 15.90
N GLU A 95 27.38 0.19 15.30
CA GLU A 95 27.04 -0.25 13.94
C GLU A 95 26.27 0.84 13.20
N PHE A 96 26.67 1.09 11.95
CA PHE A 96 25.90 1.87 10.99
C PHE A 96 25.14 0.94 10.06
N ASN A 97 23.88 1.27 9.77
CA ASN A 97 22.98 0.50 8.93
C ASN A 97 22.42 1.39 7.83
N LEU A 98 22.41 0.87 6.61
CA LEU A 98 21.75 1.46 5.45
C LEU A 98 20.84 0.40 4.84
N ALA A 99 19.63 0.77 4.47
CA ALA A 99 18.70 -0.07 3.74
C ALA A 99 18.03 0.74 2.63
N GLY A 100 17.68 0.06 1.56
CA GLY A 100 16.92 0.62 0.46
C GLY A 100 15.93 -0.40 -0.08
N MET A 101 14.81 0.10 -0.59
CA MET A 101 13.77 -0.69 -1.22
C MET A 101 13.33 0.02 -2.50
N TYR A 102 13.16 -0.78 -3.55
CA TYR A 102 12.59 -0.34 -4.83
C TYR A 102 11.41 -1.25 -5.18
N ALA A 103 10.30 -0.64 -5.55
CA ALA A 103 9.13 -1.32 -6.04
C ALA A 103 8.80 -0.77 -7.43
N PRO A 104 8.85 -1.63 -8.47
CA PRO A 104 8.48 -1.25 -9.83
C PRO A 104 7.04 -0.76 -9.92
N SER A 105 6.74 -0.06 -11.03
CA SER A 105 5.39 0.39 -11.28
C SER A 105 4.44 -0.77 -11.51
N ASN A 106 3.25 -0.69 -10.92
CA ASN A 106 2.12 -1.57 -11.24
C ASN A 106 0.83 -0.74 -11.28
N SER A 107 -0.18 -1.21 -12.02
CA SER A 107 -1.45 -0.51 -12.15
C SER A 107 -2.67 -1.42 -12.15
N VAL A 108 -3.81 -0.86 -11.72
CA VAL A 108 -5.13 -1.50 -11.76
C VAL A 108 -6.09 -0.55 -12.49
N LYS A 109 -6.89 -1.11 -13.40
CA LYS A 109 -7.89 -0.39 -14.18
C LYS A 109 -9.29 -0.85 -13.84
N GLY A 110 -10.21 0.08 -13.81
CA GLY A 110 -11.60 -0.18 -13.45
C GLY A 110 -12.56 0.79 -14.08
N ASP A 111 -13.80 0.35 -14.26
CA ASP A 111 -14.86 1.18 -14.82
C ASP A 111 -15.29 2.28 -13.83
N ASN A 112 -15.57 3.48 -14.34
CA ASN A 112 -16.12 4.56 -13.55
C ASN A 112 -17.61 4.32 -13.25
N PRO A 113 -18.01 4.14 -11.98
CA PRO A 113 -19.41 3.84 -11.66
C PRO A 113 -20.35 5.04 -11.87
N PHE A 114 -19.83 6.27 -12.01
CA PHE A 114 -20.66 7.47 -12.18
C PHE A 114 -21.14 7.73 -13.61
N ASP A 115 -20.54 7.11 -14.62
CA ASP A 115 -20.93 7.27 -16.03
C ASP A 115 -21.37 5.95 -16.67
N GLY A 116 -21.65 4.94 -15.84
CA GLY A 116 -22.05 3.61 -16.29
C GLY A 116 -20.92 2.83 -16.96
N GLY A 117 -19.66 3.12 -16.64
CA GLY A 117 -18.49 2.44 -17.21
C GLY A 117 -18.08 2.98 -18.59
N SER A 118 -18.48 4.20 -18.93
CA SER A 118 -18.07 4.84 -20.19
C SER A 118 -16.60 5.30 -20.16
N THR A 119 -16.06 5.54 -18.96
CA THR A 119 -14.64 5.87 -18.74
C THR A 119 -13.99 4.86 -17.80
N GLN A 120 -12.66 4.75 -17.93
CA GLN A 120 -11.83 3.91 -17.04
C GLN A 120 -11.00 4.78 -16.10
N ILE A 121 -10.86 4.32 -14.87
CA ILE A 121 -9.99 4.87 -13.83
C ILE A 121 -8.79 3.93 -13.71
N GLU A 122 -7.59 4.46 -13.93
CA GLU A 122 -6.33 3.76 -13.71
C GLU A 122 -5.66 4.33 -12.46
N ILE A 123 -5.28 3.44 -11.54
CA ILE A 123 -4.42 3.76 -10.40
C ILE A 123 -3.08 3.07 -10.61
N GLU A 124 -2.00 3.84 -10.56
CA GLU A 124 -0.63 3.37 -10.80
C GLU A 124 0.30 3.88 -9.70
N MET A 125 1.23 3.05 -9.25
CA MET A 125 2.21 3.43 -8.23
C MET A 125 3.56 2.76 -8.47
N SER A 126 4.64 3.53 -8.26
CA SER A 126 5.99 3.02 -8.03
C SER A 126 6.55 3.65 -6.76
N GLN A 127 7.46 2.95 -6.07
CA GLN A 127 7.94 3.40 -4.77
C GLN A 127 9.43 3.16 -4.57
N TRP A 128 10.05 4.09 -3.85
CA TRP A 128 11.42 4.02 -3.37
C TRP A 128 11.43 4.34 -1.88
N ASP A 129 12.22 3.59 -1.11
CA ASP A 129 12.47 3.87 0.29
C ASP A 129 13.98 3.75 0.58
N ILE A 130 14.49 4.64 1.43
CA ILE A 130 15.88 4.68 1.86
C ILE A 130 15.92 4.97 3.35
N GLN A 131 16.57 4.09 4.10
CA GLN A 131 16.69 4.18 5.55
C GLN A 131 18.16 4.12 5.97
N ALA A 132 18.54 5.00 6.91
CA ALA A 132 19.82 4.95 7.59
C ALA A 132 19.62 4.91 9.11
N GLY A 133 20.50 4.19 9.81
CA GLY A 133 20.42 4.05 11.27
C GLY A 133 21.78 3.84 11.92
N TRP A 134 21.91 4.29 13.15
CA TRP A 134 23.09 4.08 13.99
C TRP A 134 22.69 3.35 15.27
N ALA A 135 23.45 2.33 15.67
CA ALA A 135 23.19 1.52 16.85
C ALA A 135 24.42 1.46 17.76
N TRP A 136 24.21 1.58 19.08
CA TRP A 136 25.20 1.36 20.12
C TRP A 136 24.89 0.07 20.88
N LYS A 137 25.88 -0.81 21.02
CA LYS A 137 25.83 -2.08 21.76
C LYS A 137 26.58 -1.91 23.09
N TYR A 138 25.87 -2.14 24.20
CA TYR A 138 26.40 -2.01 25.56
C TYR A 138 27.02 -3.31 26.07
#